data_AF-A0A0D6L7Q4-F1
#
_entry.id   AF-A0A0D6L7Q4-F1
#
_cell.length_a   1.000
_cell.length_b   1.000
_cell.length_c   1.000
_cell.angle_alpha   90.00
_cell.angle_beta   90.00
_cell.angle_gamma   90.00
#
_symmetry.space_group_name_H-M   'P 1'
#
loop_
_entity.id
_entity.type
_entity.pdbx_description
1 polymer ?
#
loop_
_entity_poly.entity_id
_entity_poly.type
_entity_poly.pdbx_seq_one_letter_code
_entity_poly.pdbx_strand_id
1 'polypeptide(L)'
;MAFTNTSPIQYPTRAAKPALGTNPISIGVNGTGGDHFLLDMATTTVAIGKMVLHKELLKEMVEIAKRRGDPIPESWGVEKGGKLSTDADKIIKGGGLFPLGGSEISGGYKGYGLGAVVEIFCGILAGAHWGPNVRKWMNATSYADLGQCFVAVDPEAFAPGFFERMQELINTLRSLPPYDGKLNVLVAGDPEDKHVKLVKELGGIPYHPNQIKNCDVLSEKLNVKKVKVAKEY
;
A
#
# COMPACT_ATOMS: atom_id res chain seq x y z
N MET A 1 10.61 2.24 -12.49
CA MET A 1 9.97 2.91 -11.33
C MET A 1 8.65 3.50 -11.76
N ALA A 2 7.66 3.52 -10.88
CA ALA A 2 6.34 4.10 -11.12
C ALA A 2 5.82 4.84 -9.88
N PHE A 3 5.09 5.92 -10.11
CA PHE A 3 4.57 6.83 -9.08
C PHE A 3 3.18 7.34 -9.47
N THR A 4 2.31 7.60 -8.50
CA THR A 4 1.03 8.34 -8.69
C THR A 4 0.69 9.09 -7.40
N ASN A 5 0.13 10.29 -7.51
CA ASN A 5 -0.52 10.93 -6.35
C ASN A 5 -1.96 10.38 -6.18
N THR A 6 -2.56 10.57 -5.00
CA THR A 6 -3.94 10.14 -4.71
C THR A 6 -4.69 11.18 -3.85
N SER A 7 -6.00 10.98 -3.65
CA SER A 7 -6.84 11.85 -2.82
C SER A 7 -6.26 12.07 -1.41
N PRO A 8 -6.30 13.31 -0.86
CA PRO A 8 -5.62 13.63 0.38
C PRO A 8 -6.18 12.86 1.59
N ILE A 9 -5.28 12.16 2.28
CA ILE A 9 -5.56 11.37 3.50
C ILE A 9 -4.38 11.38 4.49
N GLN A 10 -3.15 11.50 3.99
CA GLN A 10 -1.94 11.58 4.82
C GLN A 10 -1.86 12.96 5.45
N TYR A 11 -1.63 12.98 6.76
CA TYR A 11 -1.34 14.19 7.52
C TYR A 11 0.17 14.45 7.48
N PRO A 12 0.65 15.58 6.92
CA PRO A 12 2.04 16.00 7.09
C PRO A 12 2.41 16.08 8.57
N THR A 13 3.70 15.89 8.87
CA THR A 13 4.20 15.98 10.25
C THR A 13 3.84 17.34 10.85
N ARG A 14 3.23 17.33 12.06
CA ARG A 14 2.68 18.49 12.79
C ARG A 14 1.44 19.18 12.15
N ALA A 15 0.88 18.69 11.05
CA ALA A 15 -0.31 19.29 10.44
C ALA A 15 -1.62 18.88 11.12
N ALA A 16 -2.60 19.78 11.14
CA ALA A 16 -3.95 19.51 11.68
C ALA A 16 -4.98 19.06 10.62
N LYS A 17 -4.55 18.92 9.35
CA LYS A 17 -5.38 18.54 8.19
C LYS A 17 -4.62 17.56 7.29
N PRO A 18 -5.31 16.65 6.57
CA PRO A 18 -4.67 15.85 5.54
C PRO A 18 -4.28 16.77 4.37
N ALA A 19 -3.17 16.45 3.72
CA ALA A 19 -2.68 17.24 2.58
C ALA A 19 -2.13 16.40 1.43
N LEU A 20 -1.59 15.20 1.68
CA LEU A 20 -1.06 14.32 0.64
C LEU A 20 -1.90 13.04 0.55
N GLY A 21 -1.85 12.37 -0.60
CA GLY A 21 -2.41 11.03 -0.74
C GLY A 21 -1.60 9.95 -0.03
N THR A 22 -1.93 8.69 -0.31
CA THR A 22 -1.09 7.52 0.01
C THR A 22 0.14 7.41 -0.89
N ASN A 23 0.14 8.17 -2.00
CA ASN A 23 1.29 8.50 -2.86
C ASN A 23 2.31 7.36 -3.04
N PRO A 24 1.94 6.22 -3.64
CA PRO A 24 2.81 5.05 -3.71
C PRO A 24 4.06 5.26 -4.57
N ILE A 25 5.10 4.49 -4.22
CA ILE A 25 6.37 4.35 -4.93
C ILE A 25 6.54 2.88 -5.28
N SER A 26 6.76 2.59 -6.57
CA SER A 26 7.13 1.24 -7.03
C SER A 26 8.46 1.23 -7.78
N ILE A 27 9.30 0.24 -7.47
CA ILE A 27 10.63 0.02 -8.05
C ILE A 27 10.80 -1.49 -8.29
N GLY A 28 10.82 -1.89 -9.56
CA GLY A 28 11.15 -3.25 -10.00
C GLY A 28 12.54 -3.29 -10.64
N VAL A 29 13.36 -4.28 -10.27
CA VAL A 29 14.71 -4.53 -10.78
C VAL A 29 14.93 -6.04 -10.88
N ASN A 30 15.36 -6.54 -12.03
CA ASN A 30 15.66 -7.97 -12.21
C ASN A 30 17.05 -8.33 -11.68
N GLY A 31 17.19 -9.52 -11.11
CA GLY A 31 18.47 -10.21 -10.90
C GLY A 31 18.77 -11.16 -12.05
N THR A 32 19.45 -12.27 -11.76
CA THR A 32 19.65 -13.38 -12.71
C THR A 32 18.71 -14.54 -12.40
N GLY A 33 18.63 -15.55 -13.28
CA GLY A 33 17.81 -16.75 -13.03
C GLY A 33 16.28 -16.53 -12.92
N GLY A 34 15.78 -15.34 -13.25
CA GLY A 34 14.36 -14.97 -13.11
C GLY A 34 13.97 -14.41 -11.73
N ASP A 35 14.93 -14.23 -10.83
CA ASP A 35 14.75 -13.57 -9.54
C ASP A 35 14.72 -12.04 -9.70
N HIS A 36 14.16 -11.33 -8.73
CA HIS A 36 13.95 -9.88 -8.82
C HIS A 36 13.78 -9.21 -7.45
N PHE A 37 13.98 -7.90 -7.43
CA PHE A 37 13.57 -7.01 -6.33
C PHE A 37 12.39 -6.17 -6.83
N LEU A 38 11.23 -6.31 -6.20
CA LEU A 38 10.02 -5.55 -6.51
C LEU A 38 9.47 -4.87 -5.25
N LEU A 39 9.78 -3.59 -5.11
CA LEU A 39 9.15 -2.73 -4.13
C LEU A 39 7.84 -2.17 -4.71
N ASP A 40 6.75 -2.32 -3.99
CA ASP A 40 5.50 -1.57 -4.18
C ASP A 40 4.96 -1.18 -2.80
N MET A 41 4.90 0.11 -2.51
CA MET A 41 4.55 0.62 -1.18
C MET A 41 3.87 1.98 -1.24
N ALA A 42 2.90 2.18 -0.35
CA ALA A 42 2.41 3.52 0.00
C ALA A 42 3.46 4.29 0.82
N THR A 43 3.42 5.62 0.77
CA THR A 43 4.24 6.47 1.67
C THR A 43 3.57 6.70 3.03
N THR A 44 2.39 6.11 3.27
CA THR A 44 1.72 6.03 4.57
C THR A 44 2.04 4.71 5.29
N THR A 45 2.00 4.68 6.63
CA THR A 45 2.27 3.46 7.42
C THR A 45 1.35 2.29 7.06
N VAL A 46 0.12 2.58 6.66
CA VAL A 46 -0.90 1.60 6.27
C VAL A 46 -1.71 2.15 5.09
N ALA A 47 -2.35 1.29 4.31
CA ALA A 47 -3.27 1.70 3.24
C ALA A 47 -4.71 1.80 3.77
N ILE A 48 -5.49 2.79 3.31
CA ILE A 48 -6.94 2.88 3.62
C ILE A 48 -7.64 1.57 3.26
N GLY A 49 -7.31 1.00 2.08
CA GLY A 49 -7.84 -0.28 1.62
C GLY A 49 -7.58 -1.42 2.61
N LYS A 50 -6.41 -1.47 3.26
CA LYS A 50 -6.17 -2.45 4.33
C LYS A 50 -7.10 -2.18 5.52
N MET A 51 -7.21 -0.94 6.02
CA MET A 51 -8.15 -0.62 7.12
C MET A 51 -9.63 -0.89 6.80
N VAL A 52 -10.06 -0.70 5.54
CA VAL A 52 -11.47 -0.85 5.12
C VAL A 52 -11.81 -2.28 4.72
N LEU A 53 -10.93 -3.01 4.03
CA LEU A 53 -11.13 -4.44 3.73
C LEU A 53 -10.92 -5.29 4.98
N HIS A 54 -9.95 -4.94 5.83
CA HIS A 54 -9.89 -5.49 7.16
C HIS A 54 -11.04 -4.98 8.03
N LYS A 55 -11.99 -4.15 7.60
CA LYS A 55 -13.18 -3.90 8.44
C LYS A 55 -14.05 -5.16 8.65
N GLU A 56 -13.71 -6.30 8.02
CA GLU A 56 -14.16 -7.66 8.38
C GLU A 56 -13.09 -8.49 9.13
N LEU A 57 -11.79 -8.31 8.86
CA LEU A 57 -10.69 -9.06 9.50
C LEU A 57 -10.16 -8.40 10.79
N LEU A 58 -9.90 -7.10 10.74
CA LEU A 58 -10.13 -6.17 11.84
C LEU A 58 -11.63 -5.87 12.06
N LYS A 59 -12.60 -6.69 11.58
CA LYS A 59 -13.79 -6.95 12.42
C LYS A 59 -13.42 -8.02 13.41
N GLU A 60 -12.97 -9.20 13.00
CA GLU A 60 -12.56 -10.21 14.00
C GLU A 60 -11.57 -9.65 15.02
N MET A 61 -10.53 -8.91 14.63
CA MET A 61 -9.63 -8.30 15.59
C MET A 61 -10.25 -7.12 16.36
N VAL A 62 -11.19 -6.32 15.82
CA VAL A 62 -11.88 -5.23 16.57
C VAL A 62 -13.14 -5.71 17.29
N GLU A 63 -13.62 -6.93 17.06
CA GLU A 63 -14.71 -7.59 17.80
C GLU A 63 -14.11 -8.43 18.91
N ILE A 64 -12.97 -9.11 18.66
CA ILE A 64 -12.06 -9.61 19.70
C ILE A 64 -11.59 -8.44 20.56
N ALA A 65 -11.16 -7.32 19.97
CA ALA A 65 -10.73 -6.14 20.72
C ALA A 65 -11.86 -5.20 21.19
N LYS A 66 -13.11 -5.36 20.77
CA LYS A 66 -14.28 -4.79 21.50
C LYS A 66 -14.72 -5.71 22.64
N ARG A 67 -14.46 -7.01 22.54
CA ARG A 67 -14.60 -7.99 23.62
C ARG A 67 -13.41 -7.97 24.61
N ARG A 68 -12.26 -7.38 24.25
CA ARG A 68 -11.03 -7.30 25.07
C ARG A 68 -10.51 -5.90 25.40
N GLY A 69 -10.79 -4.90 24.57
CA GLY A 69 -10.34 -3.50 24.72
C GLY A 69 -9.14 -3.08 23.86
N ASP A 70 -8.61 -3.93 22.98
CA ASP A 70 -7.28 -3.71 22.37
C ASP A 70 -7.23 -2.57 21.29
N PRO A 71 -6.33 -1.58 21.41
CA PRO A 71 -6.18 -0.48 20.45
C PRO A 71 -5.56 -0.92 19.11
N ILE A 72 -5.86 -0.19 18.00
CA ILE A 72 -5.04 -0.34 16.77
C ILE A 72 -3.65 0.31 16.98
N PRO A 73 -2.61 -0.07 16.21
CA PRO A 73 -1.27 0.46 16.41
C PRO A 73 -1.18 1.98 16.28
N GLU A 74 -0.53 2.62 17.25
CA GLU A 74 -0.34 4.08 17.34
C GLU A 74 0.33 4.71 16.10
N SER A 75 1.04 3.91 15.31
CA SER A 75 1.74 4.34 14.09
C SER A 75 0.82 4.49 12.86
N TRP A 76 -0.45 4.09 12.93
CA TRP A 76 -1.33 4.03 11.76
C TRP A 76 -1.98 5.36 11.38
N GLY A 77 -2.46 6.16 12.35
CA GLY A 77 -3.22 7.35 12.02
C GLY A 77 -3.57 8.30 13.15
N VAL A 78 -4.36 9.30 12.77
CA VAL A 78 -4.75 10.45 13.58
C VAL A 78 -6.27 10.65 13.53
N GLU A 79 -6.84 11.17 14.60
CA GLU A 79 -8.21 11.68 14.61
C GLU A 79 -8.29 13.06 13.93
N LYS A 80 -9.51 13.56 13.72
CA LYS A 80 -9.76 14.90 13.18
C LYS A 80 -9.00 15.95 14.00
N GLY A 81 -8.14 16.73 13.34
CA GLY A 81 -7.24 17.70 13.97
C GLY A 81 -5.79 17.25 14.09
N GLY A 82 -5.43 16.03 13.65
CA GLY A 82 -4.04 15.59 13.52
C GLY A 82 -3.44 15.00 14.81
N LYS A 83 -4.24 14.79 15.84
CA LYS A 83 -3.80 14.10 17.07
C LYS A 83 -3.77 12.59 16.84
N LEU A 84 -2.71 11.94 17.31
CA LEU A 84 -2.56 10.48 17.31
C LEU A 84 -3.81 9.79 17.88
N SER A 85 -4.27 8.74 17.22
CA SER A 85 -5.41 7.96 17.67
C SER A 85 -5.20 6.47 17.43
N THR A 86 -5.74 5.66 18.33
CA THR A 86 -5.79 4.19 18.22
C THR A 86 -7.21 3.67 17.97
N ASP A 87 -8.16 4.59 17.75
CA ASP A 87 -9.55 4.31 17.44
C ASP A 87 -9.76 4.38 15.92
N ALA A 88 -10.02 3.23 15.31
CA ALA A 88 -10.23 3.10 13.88
C ALA A 88 -11.44 3.92 13.37
N ASP A 89 -12.50 4.06 14.17
CA ASP A 89 -13.67 4.86 13.81
C ASP A 89 -13.31 6.35 13.75
N LYS A 90 -12.53 6.86 14.71
CA LYS A 90 -12.05 8.26 14.70
C LYS A 90 -11.12 8.59 13.54
N ILE A 91 -10.26 7.65 13.15
CA ILE A 91 -9.35 7.83 12.01
C ILE A 91 -10.15 7.85 10.70
N ILE A 92 -11.07 6.90 10.52
CA ILE A 92 -11.88 6.80 9.29
C ILE A 92 -12.89 7.96 9.19
N LYS A 93 -13.49 8.41 10.30
CA LYS A 93 -14.52 9.47 10.32
C LYS A 93 -13.91 10.88 10.44
N GLY A 94 -13.10 11.25 9.44
CA GLY A 94 -12.57 12.60 9.28
C GLY A 94 -11.23 12.87 9.95
N GLY A 95 -10.55 11.82 10.42
CA GLY A 95 -9.11 11.81 10.64
C GLY A 95 -8.34 11.44 9.37
N GLY A 96 -7.21 10.74 9.52
CA GLY A 96 -6.42 10.26 8.39
C GLY A 96 -5.17 9.49 8.81
N LEU A 97 -4.29 9.25 7.84
CA LEU A 97 -3.15 8.35 8.00
C LEU A 97 -1.89 9.10 8.40
N PHE A 98 -1.06 8.44 9.22
CA PHE A 98 0.32 8.87 9.38
C PHE A 98 1.15 8.50 8.14
N PRO A 99 2.16 9.32 7.80
CA PRO A 99 3.22 8.93 6.87
C PRO A 99 4.00 7.73 7.41
N LEU A 100 4.68 7.00 6.54
CA LEU A 100 5.60 5.92 6.89
C LEU A 100 6.64 6.41 7.91
N GLY A 101 6.77 5.66 9.01
CA GLY A 101 7.49 6.11 10.20
C GLY A 101 6.56 6.71 11.27
N GLY A 102 5.25 6.78 11.06
CA GLY A 102 4.26 7.12 12.08
C GLY A 102 4.37 8.58 12.56
N SER A 103 4.57 8.74 13.88
CA SER A 103 4.77 10.05 14.51
C SER A 103 6.14 10.66 14.17
N GLU A 104 6.38 11.91 14.58
CA GLU A 104 7.69 12.56 14.39
C GLU A 104 8.83 11.79 15.08
N ILE A 105 8.59 11.26 16.29
CA ILE A 105 9.60 10.55 17.10
C ILE A 105 10.06 9.25 16.41
N SER A 106 9.14 8.55 15.76
CA SER A 106 9.40 7.33 15.00
C SER A 106 9.83 7.59 13.54
N GLY A 107 10.04 8.87 13.16
CA GLY A 107 10.61 9.26 11.88
C GLY A 107 9.61 9.53 10.76
N GLY A 108 8.33 9.74 11.05
CA GLY A 108 7.26 9.97 10.07
C GLY A 108 7.52 11.11 9.07
N TYR A 109 8.35 12.09 9.43
CA TYR A 109 8.79 13.14 8.49
C TYR A 109 9.51 12.59 7.25
N LYS A 110 10.12 11.39 7.35
CA LYS A 110 10.76 10.69 6.21
C LYS A 110 9.71 10.17 5.23
N GLY A 111 8.67 9.48 5.72
CA GLY A 111 7.54 9.05 4.87
C GLY A 111 6.78 10.23 4.27
N TYR A 112 6.64 11.33 5.01
CA TYR A 112 6.08 12.57 4.49
C TYR A 112 6.92 13.12 3.33
N GLY A 113 8.25 13.18 3.49
CA GLY A 113 9.18 13.57 2.43
C GLY A 113 9.07 12.69 1.18
N LEU A 114 8.99 11.37 1.34
CA LEU A 114 8.77 10.43 0.22
C LEU A 114 7.44 10.71 -0.50
N GLY A 115 6.35 10.92 0.25
CA GLY A 115 5.05 11.27 -0.33
C GLY A 115 5.07 12.61 -1.07
N ALA A 116 5.86 13.57 -0.60
CA ALA A 116 6.03 14.87 -1.26
C ALA A 116 6.84 14.77 -2.56
N VAL A 117 7.84 13.88 -2.64
CA VAL A 117 8.56 13.58 -3.90
C VAL A 117 7.59 13.04 -4.95
N VAL A 118 6.69 12.12 -4.58
CA VAL A 118 5.65 11.62 -5.47
C VAL A 118 4.70 12.74 -5.91
N GLU A 119 4.31 13.64 -5.01
CA GLU A 119 3.47 14.80 -5.33
C GLU A 119 4.15 15.77 -6.31
N ILE A 120 5.47 15.95 -6.22
CA ILE A 120 6.26 16.75 -7.16
C ILE A 120 6.26 16.11 -8.55
N PHE A 121 6.51 14.81 -8.67
CA PHE A 121 6.51 14.12 -9.96
C PHE A 121 5.12 13.98 -10.59
N CYS A 122 4.10 13.72 -9.78
CA CYS A 122 2.77 13.30 -10.26
C CYS A 122 1.75 14.44 -10.28
N GLY A 123 1.86 15.41 -9.37
CA GLY A 123 1.04 16.61 -9.38
C GLY A 123 1.74 17.72 -10.15
N ILE A 124 2.80 18.27 -9.56
CA ILE A 124 3.45 19.51 -10.02
C ILE A 124 4.05 19.36 -11.42
N LEU A 125 4.91 18.36 -11.65
CA LEU A 125 5.62 18.17 -12.93
C LEU A 125 4.67 17.75 -14.06
N ALA A 126 3.65 16.95 -13.76
CA ALA A 126 2.66 16.51 -14.73
C ALA A 126 1.62 17.60 -15.09
N GLY A 127 1.58 18.71 -14.34
CA GLY A 127 0.56 19.75 -14.50
C GLY A 127 -0.83 19.35 -14.00
N ALA A 128 -0.92 18.30 -13.16
CA ALA A 128 -2.15 17.74 -12.63
C ALA A 128 -2.50 18.34 -11.25
N HIS A 129 -3.73 18.09 -10.76
CA HIS A 129 -4.10 18.42 -9.40
C HIS A 129 -3.16 17.74 -8.39
N TRP A 130 -2.86 18.48 -7.31
CA TRP A 130 -1.94 18.04 -6.27
C TRP A 130 -2.49 18.29 -4.87
N GLY A 131 -2.16 17.38 -3.96
CA GLY A 131 -2.44 17.47 -2.54
C GLY A 131 -3.90 17.86 -2.20
N PRO A 132 -4.16 18.96 -1.46
CA PRO A 132 -5.52 19.38 -1.11
C PRO A 132 -6.44 19.71 -2.30
N ASN A 133 -5.90 19.92 -3.50
CA ASN A 133 -6.67 20.26 -4.70
C ASN A 133 -7.23 19.01 -5.41
N VAL A 134 -6.66 17.82 -5.13
CA VAL A 134 -7.22 16.54 -5.61
C VAL A 134 -8.55 16.28 -4.89
N ARG A 135 -9.58 15.87 -5.64
CA ARG A 135 -10.90 15.57 -5.06
C ARG A 135 -10.79 14.52 -3.95
N LYS A 136 -11.67 14.63 -2.95
CA LYS A 136 -11.76 13.62 -1.87
C LYS A 136 -12.13 12.24 -2.42
N TRP A 137 -11.59 11.20 -1.78
CA TRP A 137 -11.90 9.81 -2.11
C TRP A 137 -13.42 9.56 -2.08
N MET A 138 -13.91 8.74 -3.02
CA MET A 138 -15.34 8.49 -3.31
C MET A 138 -16.20 9.68 -3.76
N ASN A 139 -15.74 10.94 -3.69
CA ASN A 139 -16.54 12.06 -4.19
C ASN A 139 -16.47 12.13 -5.73
N ALA A 140 -17.50 11.67 -6.44
CA ALA A 140 -17.54 11.62 -7.91
C ALA A 140 -18.07 12.90 -8.59
N THR A 141 -18.23 14.03 -7.88
CA THR A 141 -18.76 15.29 -8.47
C THR A 141 -17.78 16.02 -9.40
N SER A 142 -16.52 15.58 -9.49
CA SER A 142 -15.50 16.16 -10.37
C SER A 142 -14.50 15.10 -10.82
N TYR A 143 -13.68 15.41 -11.83
CA TYR A 143 -12.50 14.61 -12.14
C TYR A 143 -11.50 14.63 -10.98
N ALA A 144 -10.74 13.53 -10.84
CA ALA A 144 -9.67 13.47 -9.84
C ALA A 144 -8.46 14.31 -10.25
N ASP A 145 -8.16 14.29 -11.55
CA ASP A 145 -6.97 14.87 -12.15
C ASP A 145 -5.67 14.44 -11.44
N LEU A 146 -5.47 13.12 -11.37
CA LEU A 146 -4.25 12.51 -10.84
C LEU A 146 -3.24 12.38 -11.98
N GLY A 147 -2.00 12.78 -11.76
CA GLY A 147 -0.91 12.44 -12.68
C GLY A 147 -0.15 11.20 -12.22
N GLN A 148 0.64 10.66 -13.15
CA GLN A 148 1.47 9.48 -12.95
C GLN A 148 2.85 9.77 -13.53
N CYS A 149 3.90 9.21 -12.92
CA CYS A 149 5.26 9.30 -13.44
C CYS A 149 5.84 7.90 -13.59
N PHE A 150 6.40 7.63 -14.77
CA PHE A 150 7.05 6.36 -15.10
C PHE A 150 8.49 6.64 -15.50
N VAL A 151 9.43 5.92 -14.88
CA VAL A 151 10.87 6.08 -15.16
C VAL A 151 11.47 4.71 -15.43
N ALA A 152 12.01 4.53 -16.63
CA ALA A 152 12.87 3.43 -16.99
C ALA A 152 14.33 3.91 -16.95
N VAL A 153 15.22 3.07 -16.40
CA VAL A 153 16.66 3.29 -16.40
C VAL A 153 17.27 2.06 -17.04
N ASP A 154 18.01 2.25 -18.12
CA ASP A 154 18.78 1.19 -18.75
C ASP A 154 20.05 0.92 -17.91
N PRO A 155 20.20 -0.27 -17.30
CA PRO A 155 21.39 -0.57 -16.51
C PRO A 155 22.66 -0.75 -17.35
N GLU A 156 22.54 -1.11 -18.64
CA GLU A 156 23.67 -1.36 -19.53
C GLU A 156 24.37 -0.06 -19.95
N ALA A 157 23.64 1.07 -19.90
CA ALA A 157 24.19 2.42 -20.09
C ALA A 157 25.14 2.89 -18.96
N PHE A 158 25.34 2.09 -17.90
CA PHE A 158 26.19 2.43 -16.76
C PHE A 158 27.37 1.46 -16.58
N ALA A 159 27.30 0.54 -15.62
CA ALA A 159 28.39 -0.36 -15.27
C ALA A 159 28.02 -1.82 -15.63
N PRO A 160 28.87 -2.54 -16.39
CA PRO A 160 28.57 -3.91 -16.84
C PRO A 160 28.37 -4.86 -15.67
N GLY A 161 27.67 -5.98 -15.88
CA GLY A 161 27.41 -6.98 -14.82
C GLY A 161 26.40 -6.52 -13.77
N PHE A 162 25.39 -5.74 -14.18
CA PHE A 162 24.39 -5.19 -13.26
C PHE A 162 23.50 -6.27 -12.65
N PHE A 163 23.00 -7.21 -13.47
CA PHE A 163 22.08 -8.26 -13.03
C PHE A 163 22.73 -9.22 -12.03
N GLU A 164 24.02 -9.51 -12.21
CA GLU A 164 24.83 -10.34 -11.31
C GLU A 164 25.00 -9.68 -9.94
N ARG A 165 25.33 -8.37 -9.91
CA ARG A 165 25.40 -7.61 -8.65
C ARG A 165 24.04 -7.47 -7.96
N MET A 166 22.97 -7.32 -8.74
CA MET A 166 21.61 -7.30 -8.19
C MET A 166 21.27 -8.67 -7.56
N GLN A 167 21.66 -9.78 -8.21
CA GLN A 167 21.51 -11.11 -7.63
C GLN A 167 22.35 -11.31 -6.37
N GLU A 168 23.59 -10.82 -6.36
CA GLU A 168 24.47 -10.86 -5.19
C GLU A 168 23.85 -10.12 -4.01
N LEU A 169 23.28 -8.92 -4.23
CA LEU A 169 22.56 -8.16 -3.21
C LEU A 169 21.33 -8.92 -2.68
N ILE A 170 20.50 -9.47 -3.56
CA ILE A 170 19.31 -10.26 -3.17
C ILE A 170 19.73 -11.48 -2.33
N ASN A 171 20.72 -12.24 -2.80
CA ASN A 171 21.24 -13.42 -2.11
C ASN A 171 21.83 -13.04 -0.74
N THR A 172 22.62 -11.97 -0.68
CA THR A 172 23.22 -11.46 0.57
C THR A 172 22.13 -11.16 1.59
N LEU A 173 21.11 -10.37 1.22
CA LEU A 173 20.02 -10.00 2.12
C LEU A 173 19.22 -11.22 2.61
N ARG A 174 18.82 -12.13 1.71
CA ARG A 174 18.09 -13.37 2.09
C ARG A 174 18.94 -14.35 2.91
N SER A 175 20.28 -14.29 2.81
CA SER A 175 21.21 -15.16 3.55
C SER A 175 21.52 -14.70 4.98
N LEU A 176 21.13 -13.48 5.35
CA LEU A 176 21.38 -12.96 6.70
C LEU A 176 20.63 -13.79 7.77
N PRO A 177 21.26 -14.03 8.93
CA PRO A 177 20.62 -14.80 10.01
C PRO A 177 19.41 -14.03 10.56
N PRO A 178 18.23 -14.68 10.71
CA PRO A 178 17.05 -14.05 11.27
C PRO A 178 17.21 -13.80 12.78
N TYR A 179 16.75 -12.65 13.27
CA TYR A 179 17.06 -12.16 14.62
C TYR A 179 16.55 -13.06 15.77
N ASP A 180 15.49 -13.85 15.55
CA ASP A 180 14.94 -14.79 16.53
C ASP A 180 14.83 -16.24 16.04
N GLY A 181 15.42 -16.56 14.88
CA GLY A 181 15.38 -17.90 14.29
C GLY A 181 14.04 -18.32 13.67
N LYS A 182 12.95 -17.54 13.78
CA LYS A 182 11.59 -18.00 13.40
C LYS A 182 11.19 -17.68 11.96
N LEU A 183 11.59 -16.53 11.45
CA LEU A 183 11.19 -16.03 10.13
C LEU A 183 12.40 -15.56 9.34
N ASN A 184 12.61 -16.13 8.16
CA ASN A 184 13.70 -15.76 7.26
C ASN A 184 13.64 -14.28 6.86
N VAL A 185 14.81 -13.67 6.64
CA VAL A 185 14.90 -12.33 6.03
C VAL A 185 14.34 -12.38 4.61
N LEU A 186 13.52 -11.39 4.26
CA LEU A 186 12.86 -11.28 2.97
C LEU A 186 13.33 -10.02 2.24
N VAL A 187 13.34 -10.08 0.90
CA VAL A 187 13.43 -8.88 0.04
C VAL A 187 12.05 -8.49 -0.49
N ALA A 188 11.95 -7.27 -1.02
CA ALA A 188 10.71 -6.79 -1.62
C ALA A 188 10.35 -7.64 -2.86
N GLY A 189 9.13 -8.17 -2.92
CA GLY A 189 8.67 -9.15 -3.90
C GLY A 189 8.52 -10.57 -3.34
N ASP A 190 9.26 -10.96 -2.30
CA ASP A 190 9.18 -12.33 -1.73
C ASP A 190 7.78 -12.73 -1.21
N PRO A 191 6.99 -11.84 -0.55
CA PRO A 191 5.61 -12.16 -0.15
C PRO A 191 4.69 -12.36 -1.36
N GLU A 192 4.83 -11.51 -2.38
CA GLU A 192 4.03 -11.52 -3.60
C GLU A 192 4.32 -12.78 -4.42
N ASP A 193 5.60 -13.16 -4.57
CA ASP A 193 6.01 -14.41 -5.24
C ASP A 193 5.48 -15.67 -4.56
N LYS A 194 5.45 -15.68 -3.21
CA LYS A 194 4.80 -16.76 -2.44
C LYS A 194 3.30 -16.81 -2.72
N HIS A 195 2.64 -15.66 -2.83
CA HIS A 195 1.22 -15.61 -3.18
C HIS A 195 0.95 -16.05 -4.62
N VAL A 196 1.81 -15.70 -5.59
CA VAL A 196 1.73 -16.17 -6.98
C VAL A 196 1.88 -17.69 -7.06
N LYS A 197 2.79 -18.29 -6.27
CA LYS A 197 2.92 -19.76 -6.16
C LYS A 197 1.64 -20.39 -5.60
N LEU A 198 1.10 -19.87 -4.50
CA LEU A 198 -0.16 -20.32 -3.91
C LEU A 198 -1.33 -20.25 -4.92
N VAL A 199 -1.49 -19.15 -5.66
CA VAL A 199 -2.57 -19.00 -6.66
C VAL A 199 -2.43 -20.02 -7.80
N LYS A 200 -1.19 -20.34 -8.21
CA LYS A 200 -0.92 -21.40 -9.20
C LYS A 200 -1.27 -22.79 -8.66
N GLU A 201 -0.89 -23.09 -7.42
CA GLU A 201 -1.19 -24.36 -6.73
C GLU A 201 -2.70 -24.58 -6.51
N LEU A 202 -3.43 -23.51 -6.18
CA LEU A 202 -4.89 -23.53 -6.02
C LEU A 202 -5.66 -23.57 -7.35
N GLY A 203 -5.00 -23.28 -8.48
CA GLY A 203 -5.66 -23.12 -9.78
C GLY A 203 -6.65 -21.94 -9.85
N GLY A 204 -6.50 -20.96 -8.96
CA GLY A 204 -7.44 -19.84 -8.80
C GLY A 204 -7.07 -18.89 -7.66
N ILE A 205 -7.71 -17.73 -7.63
CA ILE A 205 -7.48 -16.69 -6.61
C ILE A 205 -8.48 -16.87 -5.46
N PRO A 206 -8.03 -16.99 -4.20
CA PRO A 206 -8.93 -17.07 -3.06
C PRO A 206 -9.58 -15.70 -2.78
N TYR A 207 -10.90 -15.68 -2.61
CA TYR A 207 -11.67 -14.49 -2.25
C TYR A 207 -12.57 -14.77 -1.05
N HIS A 208 -12.82 -13.74 -0.23
CA HIS A 208 -13.83 -13.81 0.83
C HIS A 208 -15.24 -14.00 0.22
N PRO A 209 -16.15 -14.82 0.80
CA PRO A 209 -17.48 -15.06 0.22
C PRO A 209 -18.30 -13.80 -0.07
N ASN A 210 -18.13 -12.74 0.73
CA ASN A 210 -18.80 -11.45 0.49
C ASN A 210 -18.34 -10.79 -0.84
N GLN A 211 -17.10 -11.00 -1.28
CA GLN A 211 -16.64 -10.49 -2.58
C GLN A 211 -17.27 -11.27 -3.74
N ILE A 212 -17.36 -12.61 -3.64
CA ILE A 212 -18.07 -13.43 -4.64
C ILE A 212 -19.53 -12.99 -4.75
N LYS A 213 -20.22 -12.80 -3.61
CA LYS A 213 -21.60 -12.30 -3.57
C LYS A 213 -21.76 -10.91 -4.23
N ASN A 214 -20.80 -10.00 -4.00
CA ASN A 214 -20.81 -8.68 -4.66
C ASN A 214 -20.60 -8.80 -6.18
N CYS A 215 -19.68 -9.68 -6.63
CA CYS A 215 -19.47 -9.98 -8.05
C CYS A 215 -20.74 -10.56 -8.70
N ASP A 216 -21.47 -11.43 -8.01
CA ASP A 216 -22.72 -12.01 -8.50
C ASP A 216 -23.82 -10.96 -8.67
N VAL A 217 -24.02 -10.07 -7.68
CA VAL A 217 -24.98 -8.96 -7.77
C VAL A 217 -24.63 -8.01 -8.92
N LEU A 218 -23.34 -7.72 -9.13
CA LEU A 218 -22.89 -6.94 -10.29
C LEU A 218 -23.09 -7.69 -11.62
N SER A 219 -22.87 -9.00 -11.64
CA SER A 219 -23.05 -9.84 -12.83
C SER A 219 -24.51 -9.86 -13.29
N GLU A 220 -25.44 -10.00 -12.35
CA GLU A 220 -26.89 -9.92 -12.60
C GLU A 220 -27.28 -8.51 -13.10
N LYS A 221 -26.83 -7.45 -12.41
CA LYS A 221 -27.14 -6.06 -12.78
C LYS A 221 -26.61 -5.66 -14.17
N LEU A 222 -25.46 -6.19 -14.57
CA LEU A 222 -24.81 -5.90 -15.85
C LEU A 222 -25.10 -6.92 -16.95
N ASN A 223 -25.90 -7.96 -16.64
CA ASN A 223 -26.19 -9.09 -17.53
C ASN A 223 -24.92 -9.76 -18.12
N VAL A 224 -23.94 -10.05 -17.24
CA VAL A 224 -22.70 -10.75 -17.60
C VAL A 224 -22.56 -12.07 -16.85
N LYS A 225 -21.67 -12.94 -17.32
CA LYS A 225 -21.43 -14.26 -16.72
C LYS A 225 -20.84 -14.13 -15.30
N LYS A 226 -21.46 -14.81 -14.34
CA LYS A 226 -20.97 -14.93 -12.95
C LYS A 226 -19.58 -15.54 -12.85
N VAL A 227 -18.88 -15.21 -11.76
CA VAL A 227 -17.55 -15.76 -11.44
C VAL A 227 -17.68 -17.26 -11.14
N LYS A 228 -16.83 -18.09 -11.74
CA LYS A 228 -16.80 -19.54 -11.45
C LYS A 228 -16.03 -19.77 -10.13
N VAL A 229 -16.75 -20.12 -9.06
CA VAL A 229 -16.15 -20.69 -7.85
C VAL A 229 -15.61 -22.09 -8.21
N ALA A 230 -14.30 -22.30 -8.05
CA ALA A 230 -13.66 -23.58 -8.35
C ALA A 230 -13.67 -24.55 -7.17
N LYS A 231 -13.61 -24.01 -5.95
CA LYS A 231 -13.60 -24.75 -4.68
C LYS A 231 -13.98 -23.81 -3.53
N GLU A 232 -14.66 -24.37 -2.53
CA GLU A 232 -14.98 -23.71 -1.25
C GLU A 232 -14.17 -24.39 -0.13
N TYR A 233 -13.94 -23.66 0.96
CA TYR A 233 -13.09 -24.03 2.10
C TYR A 233 -13.73 -23.56 3.41
#